data_AF-A0A3D4CT91-F1
#
_entry.id   AF-A0A3D4CT91-F1
#
_cell.length_a   1.000
_cell.length_b   1.000
_cell.length_c   1.000
_cell.angle_alpha   90.00
_cell.angle_beta   90.00
_cell.angle_gamma   90.00
#
_symmetry.space_group_name_H-M   'P 1'
#
loop_
_entity.id
_entity.type
_entity.pdbx_description
1 polymer ?
#
loop_
_entity_poly.entity_id
_entity_poly.type
_entity_poly.pdbx_seq_one_letter_code
_entity_poly.pdbx_strand_id
1 'polypeptide(L)' 'MEVVILRRIRRIDSVRHREVIPEILDSLPPDDREGQRSRRELRYIDVLMGNSRWILSRLPDPRSGTEVHELGA' A
#
# COMPACT_ATOMS: atom_id res chain seq x y z
N MET A 1 -40.76 11.44 1.83
CA MET A 1 -39.76 11.60 2.90
C MET A 1 -38.40 11.67 2.22
N GLU A 2 -37.90 12.88 2.05
CA GLU A 2 -36.57 13.15 1.47
C GLU A 2 -35.48 12.73 2.46
N VAL A 3 -34.45 12.05 1.96
CA VAL A 3 -33.08 12.28 2.44
C VAL A 3 -32.17 12.36 1.22
N VAL A 4 -31.89 13.60 0.84
CA VAL A 4 -30.81 13.98 -0.08
C VAL A 4 -29.52 14.01 0.73
N ILE A 5 -28.52 13.19 0.37
CA ILE A 5 -27.12 13.47 0.69
C ILE A 5 -26.31 13.36 -0.60
N LEU A 6 -26.13 14.51 -1.22
CA LEU A 6 -25.13 14.78 -2.25
C LEU A 6 -23.73 14.72 -1.63
N ARG A 7 -22.91 13.74 -2.00
CA ARG A 7 -21.47 13.97 -2.18
C ARG A 7 -20.99 13.33 -3.47
N ARG A 8 -20.79 14.22 -4.44
CA ARG A 8 -20.22 14.01 -5.77
C ARG A 8 -18.83 13.38 -5.64
N ILE A 9 -18.75 12.04 -5.69
CA ILE A 9 -17.51 11.33 -6.02
C ILE A 9 -17.19 11.76 -7.44
N ARG A 10 -16.13 12.54 -7.64
CA ARG A 10 -15.60 12.81 -8.98
C ARG A 10 -15.26 11.45 -9.58
N ARG A 11 -16.03 11.05 -10.59
CA ARG A 11 -15.75 9.88 -11.43
C ARG A 11 -14.34 10.11 -11.99
N ILE A 12 -13.36 9.32 -11.54
CA ILE A 12 -12.03 9.30 -12.14
C ILE A 12 -12.23 8.63 -13.50
N ASP A 13 -12.16 9.44 -14.55
CA ASP A 13 -12.29 8.97 -15.92
C ASP A 13 -11.18 7.94 -16.22
N SER A 14 -11.61 6.76 -16.67
CA SER A 14 -10.82 5.56 -17.02
C SER A 14 -9.67 5.20 -16.07
N VAL A 15 -9.99 4.63 -14.91
CA VAL A 15 -9.03 3.77 -14.20
C VAL A 15 -8.70 2.61 -15.15
N ARG A 16 -7.49 2.60 -15.75
CA ARG A 16 -6.96 1.37 -16.37
C ARG A 16 -7.11 0.28 -15.32
N HIS A 17 -7.69 -0.86 -15.67
CA HIS A 17 -7.84 -1.98 -14.74
C HIS A 17 -6.45 -2.34 -14.19
N ARG A 18 -6.19 -1.98 -12.93
CA ARG A 18 -4.97 -2.33 -12.19
C ARG A 18 -5.38 -3.36 -11.15
N GLU A 19 -4.81 -4.54 -11.27
CA GLU A 19 -5.05 -5.65 -10.35
C GLU A 19 -3.80 -5.85 -9.50
N VAL A 20 -3.98 -6.03 -8.20
CA VAL A 20 -2.92 -6.45 -7.29
C VAL A 20 -2.90 -7.96 -7.33
N ILE A 21 -1.81 -8.53 -7.84
CA ILE A 21 -1.61 -9.97 -7.94
C ILE A 21 -0.73 -10.39 -6.76
N PRO A 22 -1.05 -11.51 -6.07
CA PRO A 22 -0.20 -12.03 -5.00
C PRO A 22 1.24 -12.24 -5.46
N GLU A 23 2.20 -11.87 -4.61
CA GLU A 23 3.62 -12.11 -4.86
C GLU A 23 3.99 -13.56 -4.50
N ILE A 24 5.16 -14.01 -4.95
CA ILE A 24 5.68 -15.35 -4.62
C ILE A 24 5.73 -15.59 -3.11
N LEU A 25 6.09 -14.59 -2.32
CA LEU A 25 6.18 -14.71 -0.86
C LEU A 25 4.81 -14.95 -0.21
N ASP A 26 3.72 -14.46 -0.81
CA ASP A 26 2.35 -14.65 -0.30
C ASP A 26 1.87 -16.10 -0.41
N SER A 27 2.45 -16.85 -1.34
CA SER A 27 2.15 -18.27 -1.53
C SER A 27 2.89 -19.20 -0.56
N LEU A 28 3.91 -18.68 0.14
CA LEU A 28 4.73 -19.47 1.06
C LEU A 28 4.07 -19.60 2.44
N PRO A 29 4.23 -20.76 3.12
CA PRO A 29 3.82 -20.89 4.51
C PRO A 29 4.45 -19.80 5.41
N PRO A 30 3.73 -19.29 6.41
CA PRO A 30 4.27 -18.28 7.34
C PRO A 30 5.54 -18.75 8.06
N ASP A 31 5.65 -20.04 8.33
CA ASP A 31 6.77 -20.67 9.04
C ASP A 31 7.91 -21.12 8.10
N ASP A 32 7.79 -20.84 6.80
CA ASP A 32 8.84 -21.16 5.83
C ASP A 32 10.10 -20.31 6.09
N ARG A 33 11.21 -21.00 6.37
CA ARG A 33 12.47 -20.35 6.77
C ARG A 33 13.04 -19.45 5.68
N GLU A 34 12.97 -19.88 4.43
CA GLU A 34 13.45 -19.09 3.30
C GLU A 34 12.54 -17.89 3.06
N GLY A 35 11.22 -18.05 3.12
CA GLY A 35 10.26 -16.97 3.03
C GLY A 35 10.41 -15.92 4.14
N GLN A 36 10.73 -16.33 5.38
CA GLN A 36 11.03 -15.38 6.47
C GLN A 36 12.34 -14.63 6.22
N ARG A 37 13.37 -15.34 5.75
CA ARG A 37 14.66 -14.75 5.40
C ARG A 37 14.52 -13.71 4.29
N SER A 38 13.84 -14.05 3.19
CA SER A 38 13.62 -13.13 2.07
C SER A 38 12.86 -11.88 2.49
N ARG A 39 11.80 -11.99 3.31
CA ARG A 39 11.08 -10.82 3.86
C ARG A 39 12.00 -9.92 4.69
N ARG A 40 12.90 -10.50 5.49
CA ARG A 40 13.89 -9.74 6.26
C ARG A 40 14.91 -9.04 5.37
N GLU A 41 15.37 -9.71 4.32
CA GLU A 41 16.30 -9.15 3.33
C GLU A 41 15.66 -7.98 2.57
N LEU A 42 14.38 -8.10 2.15
CA LEU A 42 13.64 -7.02 1.50
C LEU A 42 13.50 -5.78 2.39
N ARG A 43 13.16 -5.96 3.68
CA ARG A 43 13.13 -4.85 4.65
C ARG A 43 14.50 -4.21 4.83
N TYR A 44 15.58 -5.00 4.84
CA TYR A 44 16.94 -4.46 4.93
C TYR A 44 17.31 -3.62 3.70
N ILE A 45 16.98 -4.11 2.50
CA ILE A 45 17.21 -3.39 1.25
C ILE A 45 16.40 -2.09 1.22
N ASP A 46 15.14 -2.13 1.63
CA ASP A 46 14.31 -0.92 1.70
C ASP A 46 14.89 0.13 2.65
N VAL A 47 15.37 -0.29 3.83
CA VAL A 47 16.05 0.60 4.78
C VAL A 47 17.32 1.19 4.19
N LEU A 48 18.13 0.37 3.49
CA LEU A 48 19.38 0.81 2.87
C LEU A 48 19.14 1.82 1.74
N MET A 49 18.14 1.57 0.91
CA MET A 49 17.77 2.46 -0.21
C MET A 49 16.97 3.68 0.26
N GLY A 50 16.23 3.55 1.36
CA GLY A 50 15.37 4.58 1.91
C GLY A 50 14.13 4.86 1.06
N ASN A 51 13.63 3.89 0.30
CA ASN A 51 12.50 4.10 -0.62
C ASN A 51 11.24 4.48 0.16
N SER A 52 10.86 3.70 1.18
CA SER A 52 9.71 4.01 2.04
C SER A 52 9.82 5.40 2.67
N ARG A 53 11.01 5.77 3.16
CA ARG A 53 11.27 7.11 3.72
C ARG A 53 11.08 8.21 2.68
N TRP A 54 11.57 8.00 1.45
CA TRP A 54 11.39 8.95 0.37
C TRP A 54 9.92 9.08 -0.03
N ILE A 55 9.18 7.97 -0.15
CA ILE A 55 7.74 7.98 -0.48
C ILE A 55 6.98 8.79 0.57
N LEU A 56 7.18 8.49 1.85
CA LEU A 56 6.55 9.20 2.96
C LEU A 56 6.85 10.70 2.94
N SER A 57 8.08 11.10 2.58
CA SER A 57 8.46 12.52 2.43
C SER A 57 7.73 13.25 1.29
N ARG A 58 7.19 12.51 0.33
CA ARG A 58 6.47 13.03 -0.85
C ARG A 58 4.96 13.00 -0.68
N LEU A 59 4.44 12.29 0.32
CA LEU A 59 3.02 12.31 0.60
C LEU A 59 2.61 13.72 1.02
N PRO A 60 1.53 14.28 0.44
CA PRO A 60 0.99 15.54 0.90
C PRO A 60 0.61 15.39 2.38
N ASP A 61 0.81 16.45 3.16
CA ASP A 61 0.41 16.48 4.57
C ASP A 61 -0.99 15.88 4.70
N PRO A 62 -1.14 14.74 5.41
CA PRO A 62 -2.44 14.11 5.55
C PRO A 62 -3.33 15.10 6.26
N ARG A 63 -4.18 15.80 5.48
CA ARG A 63 -5.24 16.64 6.02
C ARG A 63 -5.91 15.85 7.12
N SER A 64 -5.95 16.42 8.33
CA SER A 64 -6.60 15.89 9.52
C SER A 64 -7.77 14.96 9.13
N GLY A 65 -7.57 13.64 9.32
CA GLY A 65 -8.52 12.60 8.92
C GLY A 65 -8.12 11.68 7.75
N THR A 66 -6.92 11.82 7.16
CA THR A 66 -6.43 10.90 6.11
C THR A 66 -5.58 9.80 6.74
N GLU A 67 -6.10 8.56 6.74
CA GLU A 67 -5.38 7.38 7.20
C GLU A 67 -4.61 6.77 6.02
N VAL A 68 -3.30 6.57 6.19
CA VAL A 68 -2.44 5.94 5.19
C VAL A 68 -2.09 4.55 5.69
N HIS A 69 -2.52 3.52 4.94
CA HIS A 69 -2.15 2.13 5.19
C HIS A 69 -1.18 1.65 4.12
N GLU A 70 -0.05 1.12 4.55
CA GLU A 70 0.89 0.44 3.68
C GLU A 70 0.45 -1.01 3.51
N LEU A 71 0.28 -1.44 2.26
CA LEU A 71 -0.02 -2.83 1.93
C LEU A 71 1.30 -3.56 1.70
N GLY A 72 1.62 -4.51 2.58
CA GLY A 72 2.83 -5.34 2.47
C GLY A 72 4.01 -4.97 3.38
N ALA A 73 3.80 -4.11 4.39
CA ALA A 73 4.79 -3.79 5.43
C ALA A 73 5.00 -4.94 6.44
#